data_AF-A0AAU9L4Y7-F1
#
_entry.id   AF-A0AAU9L4Y7-F1
#
_cell.length_a   1.000
_cell.length_b   1.000
_cell.length_c   1.000
_cell.angle_alpha   90.00
_cell.angle_beta   90.00
_cell.angle_gamma   90.00
#
_symmetry.space_group_name_H-M   'P 1'
#
loop_
_entity.id
_entity.type
_entity.pdbx_description
1 polymer ?
#
loop_
_entity_poly.entity_id
_entity_poly.type
_entity_poly.pdbx_seq_one_letter_code
_entity_poly.pdbx_strand_id
1 'polypeptide(L)'
;MTFPVPATNQSRSNILPIDASMTLGGLPPLNDVKLDHFAISTNDVAGDIDSNEIETAFASLDTEADDTIESDKALPLEFQCSYRRGKCSQPRTFKKNGSMHSYCEHHRQLSIRNQRAFDQKKRRQRRELEAQEAEKRPCYARRQASDS
;
A
#
# COMPACT_ATOMS: atom_id res chain seq x y z
N MET A 1 30.80 23.34 -27.20
CA MET A 1 30.68 22.00 -26.57
C MET A 1 29.23 21.59 -26.67
N THR A 2 28.91 20.73 -27.64
CA THR A 2 27.55 20.25 -27.92
C THR A 2 27.36 18.90 -27.23
N PHE A 3 26.36 18.80 -26.35
CA PHE A 3 26.01 17.56 -25.66
C PHE A 3 25.07 16.73 -26.54
N PRO A 4 25.28 15.41 -26.69
CA PRO A 4 24.38 14.55 -27.46
C PRO A 4 23.06 14.32 -26.70
N VAL A 5 21.96 14.35 -27.45
CA VAL A 5 20.59 14.11 -26.95
C VAL A 5 20.38 12.60 -26.75
N PRO A 6 19.77 12.15 -25.63
CA PRO A 6 19.45 10.74 -25.44
C PRO A 6 18.31 10.29 -26.38
N ALA A 7 18.55 9.21 -27.13
CA ALA A 7 17.55 8.58 -27.97
C ALA A 7 16.47 7.89 -27.11
N THR A 8 15.28 8.47 -27.07
CA THR A 8 14.09 7.87 -26.44
C THR A 8 13.58 6.72 -27.31
N ASN A 9 13.93 5.49 -26.97
CA ASN A 9 13.42 4.29 -27.64
C ASN A 9 11.98 4.02 -27.15
N GLN A 10 10.99 4.56 -27.87
CA GLN A 10 9.57 4.30 -27.62
C GLN A 10 9.17 2.96 -28.26
N SER A 11 9.36 1.86 -27.53
CA SER A 11 8.61 0.63 -27.79
C SER A 11 7.16 0.85 -27.34
N ARG A 12 6.33 1.37 -28.24
CA ARG A 12 4.87 1.34 -28.08
C ARG A 12 4.43 -0.12 -28.19
N SER A 13 4.18 -0.78 -27.06
CA SER A 13 3.41 -2.01 -27.08
C SER A 13 1.99 -1.67 -27.52
N ASN A 14 1.55 -2.28 -28.61
CA ASN A 14 0.17 -2.21 -29.09
C ASN A 14 -0.75 -2.78 -28.01
N ILE A 15 -1.47 -1.91 -27.30
CA ILE A 15 -2.59 -2.30 -26.45
C ILE A 15 -3.76 -2.51 -27.41
N LEU A 16 -4.12 -3.77 -27.64
CA LEU A 16 -5.35 -4.13 -28.34
C LEU A 16 -6.55 -3.61 -27.53
N PRO A 17 -7.62 -3.12 -28.20
CA PRO A 17 -8.82 -2.68 -27.50
C PRO A 17 -9.40 -3.85 -26.73
N ILE A 18 -9.42 -3.73 -25.41
CA ILE A 18 -10.08 -4.67 -24.53
C ILE A 18 -11.56 -4.46 -24.76
N ASP A 19 -12.23 -5.36 -25.46
CA ASP A 19 -13.68 -5.34 -25.59
C ASP A 19 -14.28 -5.36 -24.18
N ALA A 20 -14.88 -4.24 -23.80
CA ALA A 20 -15.54 -4.07 -22.53
C ALA A 20 -16.89 -4.80 -22.53
N SER A 21 -16.87 -6.13 -22.64
CA SER A 21 -18.03 -6.95 -22.32
C SER A 21 -18.14 -7.02 -20.80
N MET A 22 -19.23 -6.44 -20.29
CA MET A 22 -19.66 -6.45 -18.90
C MET A 22 -19.79 -7.87 -18.34
N THR A 23 -18.71 -8.45 -17.82
CA THR A 23 -18.80 -9.70 -17.04
C THR A 23 -19.09 -9.36 -15.58
N LEU A 24 -20.38 -9.16 -15.29
CA LEU A 24 -20.93 -9.10 -13.94
C LEU A 24 -20.64 -10.43 -13.21
N GLY A 25 -19.75 -10.38 -12.22
CA GLY A 25 -19.82 -11.21 -11.01
C GLY A 25 -19.89 -12.73 -11.18
N GLY A 26 -18.92 -13.34 -11.88
CA GLY A 26 -18.71 -14.79 -11.84
C GLY A 26 -17.47 -15.15 -11.03
N LEU A 27 -17.65 -15.69 -9.82
CA LEU A 27 -16.56 -16.40 -9.11
C LEU A 27 -16.20 -17.65 -9.93
N PRO A 28 -14.91 -17.91 -10.22
CA PRO A 28 -14.52 -19.16 -10.87
C PRO A 28 -14.86 -20.35 -9.95
N PRO A 29 -15.36 -21.48 -10.51
CA PRO A 29 -15.64 -22.66 -9.72
C PRO A 29 -14.35 -23.19 -9.09
N LEU A 30 -14.42 -23.52 -7.79
CA LEU A 30 -13.35 -24.23 -7.09
C LEU A 30 -13.27 -25.64 -7.67
N ASN A 31 -12.41 -25.82 -8.68
CA ASN A 31 -11.95 -27.15 -9.05
C ASN A 31 -11.14 -27.70 -7.87
N ASP A 32 -11.53 -28.88 -7.42
CA ASP A 32 -11.05 -29.61 -6.24
C ASP A 32 -9.54 -29.45 -6.00
N VAL A 33 -9.17 -28.55 -5.09
CA VAL A 33 -7.87 -28.66 -4.43
C VAL A 33 -8.03 -29.77 -3.42
N LYS A 34 -7.60 -30.97 -3.81
CA LYS A 34 -7.35 -32.08 -2.90
C LYS A 34 -6.37 -31.55 -1.85
N LEU A 35 -6.89 -31.12 -0.71
CA LEU A 35 -6.11 -30.94 0.51
C LEU A 35 -5.67 -32.35 0.90
N ASP A 36 -4.52 -32.76 0.40
CA ASP A 36 -3.80 -33.87 0.99
C ASP A 36 -3.53 -33.44 2.43
N HIS A 37 -4.30 -34.01 3.35
CA HIS A 37 -4.01 -33.97 4.77
C HIS A 37 -2.56 -34.38 4.94
N PHE A 38 -1.71 -33.42 5.27
CA PHE A 38 -0.34 -33.70 5.70
C PHE A 38 -0.48 -34.48 7.00
N ALA A 39 -0.45 -35.81 6.90
CA ALA A 39 -0.35 -36.69 8.04
C ALA A 39 1.03 -36.42 8.67
N ILE A 40 1.07 -35.53 9.64
CA ILE A 40 2.20 -35.47 10.57
C ILE A 40 2.15 -36.81 11.30
N SER A 41 3.10 -37.67 10.96
CA SER A 41 3.35 -38.94 11.65
C SER A 41 3.77 -38.63 13.09
N THR A 42 2.81 -38.54 14.00
CA THR A 42 3.06 -38.48 15.45
C THR A 42 3.43 -39.88 15.93
N ASN A 43 4.64 -40.32 15.58
CA ASN A 43 5.27 -41.38 16.33
C ASN A 43 5.96 -40.71 17.53
N ASP A 44 5.59 -41.18 18.73
CA ASP A 44 6.29 -40.99 20.00
C ASP A 44 5.93 -39.77 20.87
N VAL A 45 4.65 -39.59 21.24
CA VAL A 45 4.28 -39.04 22.57
C VAL A 45 3.03 -39.75 23.08
N ALA A 46 3.22 -40.90 23.74
CA ALA A 46 2.22 -41.48 24.62
C ALA A 46 2.42 -40.86 26.02
N GLY A 47 1.79 -39.72 26.25
CA GLY A 47 1.68 -39.08 27.56
C GLY A 47 0.32 -38.41 27.64
N ASP A 48 -0.42 -38.66 28.72
CA ASP A 48 -1.78 -38.19 28.94
C ASP A 48 -1.88 -36.67 28.74
N ILE A 49 -2.58 -36.22 27.69
CA ILE A 49 -2.78 -34.80 27.39
C ILE A 49 -3.84 -34.27 28.36
N ASP A 50 -3.38 -33.73 29.48
CA ASP A 50 -4.22 -33.09 30.47
C ASP A 50 -4.68 -31.72 29.94
N SER A 51 -5.97 -31.40 30.06
CA SER A 51 -6.60 -30.21 29.43
C SER A 51 -6.05 -28.86 29.93
N ASN A 52 -5.12 -28.87 30.88
CA ASN A 52 -4.47 -27.71 31.48
C ASN A 52 -3.12 -27.34 30.82
N GLU A 53 -2.69 -28.07 29.78
CA GLU A 53 -1.41 -27.78 29.10
C GLU A 53 -1.40 -26.40 28.42
N ILE A 54 -2.56 -25.97 27.88
CA ILE A 54 -2.67 -24.66 27.24
C ILE A 54 -2.51 -23.54 28.28
N GLU A 55 -3.16 -23.64 29.45
CA GLU A 55 -3.09 -22.61 30.49
C GLU A 55 -1.72 -22.55 31.18
N THR A 56 -1.05 -23.69 31.37
CA THR A 56 0.29 -23.73 31.99
C THR A 56 1.38 -23.19 31.06
N ALA A 57 1.21 -23.33 29.74
CA ALA A 57 2.10 -22.72 28.75
C ALA A 57 2.00 -21.18 28.74
N PHE A 58 0.79 -20.62 28.88
CA PHE A 58 0.60 -19.17 28.96
C PHE A 58 1.04 -18.60 30.31
N ALA A 59 0.76 -19.28 31.43
CA ALA A 59 1.20 -18.84 32.75
C ALA A 59 2.74 -18.82 32.90
N SER A 60 3.46 -19.69 32.19
CA SER A 60 4.93 -19.71 32.19
C SER A 60 5.57 -18.55 31.41
N LEU A 61 4.80 -17.86 30.56
CA LEU A 61 5.30 -16.69 29.82
C LEU A 61 5.18 -15.39 30.64
N ASP A 62 4.27 -15.34 31.60
CA ASP A 62 3.98 -14.14 32.39
C ASP A 62 4.72 -14.10 33.74
N THR A 63 5.54 -15.11 34.08
CA THR A 63 6.43 -15.04 35.26
C THR A 63 7.62 -14.11 35.00
N GLU A 64 7.37 -12.81 35.19
CA GLU A 64 8.26 -11.81 35.80
C GLU A 64 9.76 -11.90 35.44
N ALA A 65 10.11 -11.46 34.24
CA ALA A 65 11.37 -10.73 34.06
C ALA A 65 11.12 -9.27 34.45
N ASP A 66 11.26 -9.00 35.75
CA ASP A 66 11.51 -7.66 36.30
C ASP A 66 12.81 -7.12 35.69
N ASP A 67 12.67 -6.17 34.76
CA ASP A 67 13.72 -5.20 34.47
C ASP A 67 13.04 -3.93 33.93
N THR A 68 12.86 -2.98 34.84
CA THR A 68 13.07 -1.54 34.62
C THR A 68 12.70 -1.01 33.22
N ILE A 69 11.51 -0.40 33.10
CA ILE A 69 11.12 0.44 31.96
C ILE A 69 11.86 1.80 32.06
N GLU A 70 13.18 1.78 31.92
CA GLU A 70 14.08 2.92 31.75
C GLU A 70 15.22 2.44 30.87
N SER A 71 14.98 2.24 29.57
CA SER A 71 16.08 2.19 28.61
C SER A 71 15.57 2.29 27.19
N ASP A 72 16.19 3.19 26.45
CA ASP A 72 16.13 3.34 25.01
C ASP A 72 16.23 1.99 24.28
N LYS A 73 15.10 1.30 24.10
CA LYS A 73 14.96 0.29 23.05
C LYS A 73 14.90 1.02 21.71
N ALA A 74 16.05 1.58 21.34
CA ALA A 74 16.36 1.91 19.97
C ALA A 74 16.29 0.59 19.19
N LEU A 75 15.11 0.29 18.65
CA LEU A 75 14.96 -0.76 17.64
C LEU A 75 16.09 -0.57 16.63
N PRO A 76 16.75 -1.65 16.15
CA PRO A 76 17.82 -1.50 15.17
C PRO A 76 17.39 -0.53 14.07
N LEU A 77 18.28 0.40 13.69
CA LEU A 77 17.97 1.54 12.82
C LEU A 77 17.23 1.13 11.52
N GLU A 78 17.44 -0.11 11.09
CA GLU A 78 16.79 -0.78 9.98
C GLU A 78 15.26 -0.89 10.11
N PHE A 79 14.74 -1.06 11.32
CA PHE A 79 13.30 -1.15 11.60
C PHE A 79 12.65 0.18 11.92
N GLN A 80 13.43 1.25 12.09
CA GLN A 80 12.89 2.56 12.44
C GLN A 80 12.38 3.32 11.21
N CYS A 81 11.33 4.11 11.42
CA CYS A 81 10.76 5.00 10.41
C CYS A 81 11.82 5.90 9.79
N SER A 82 11.89 5.93 8.45
CA SER A 82 12.88 6.74 7.69
C SER A 82 12.51 8.23 7.57
N TYR A 83 11.51 8.71 8.33
CA TYR A 83 11.07 10.11 8.25
C TYR A 83 12.17 11.06 8.73
N ARG A 84 12.68 11.93 7.81
CA ARG A 84 13.80 12.89 7.98
C ARG A 84 14.69 12.54 9.18
N ARG A 85 15.26 11.34 9.08
CA ARG A 85 16.24 10.66 9.94
C ARG A 85 16.46 11.31 11.33
N GLY A 86 15.88 10.70 12.36
CA GLY A 86 16.20 10.93 13.78
C GLY A 86 15.03 11.35 14.67
N LYS A 87 13.92 11.84 14.09
CA LYS A 87 12.79 12.34 14.90
C LYS A 87 11.75 11.28 15.26
N CYS A 88 11.81 10.11 14.62
CA CYS A 88 10.76 9.11 14.74
C CYS A 88 11.37 7.76 15.09
N SER A 89 11.18 7.37 16.35
CA SER A 89 11.58 6.07 16.91
C SER A 89 10.56 4.95 16.64
N GLN A 90 9.43 5.27 15.99
CA GLN A 90 8.39 4.28 15.73
C GLN A 90 8.81 3.25 14.66
N PRO A 91 8.39 1.99 14.79
CA PRO A 91 8.71 0.93 13.84
C PRO A 91 8.06 1.18 12.47
N ARG A 92 8.71 0.67 11.43
CA ARG A 92 8.16 0.62 10.07
C ARG A 92 6.94 -0.30 10.01
N THR A 93 5.96 0.10 9.22
CA THR A 93 4.76 -0.72 8.98
C THR A 93 4.99 -1.75 7.89
N PHE A 94 4.17 -2.80 7.83
CA PHE A 94 4.17 -3.75 6.72
C PHE A 94 3.11 -3.39 5.68
N LYS A 95 3.43 -3.60 4.41
CA LYS A 95 2.46 -3.59 3.30
C LYS A 95 1.63 -4.87 3.33
N LYS A 96 0.50 -4.88 2.63
CA LYS A 96 -0.34 -6.07 2.40
C LYS A 96 0.41 -7.23 1.73
N ASN A 97 1.49 -6.96 1.01
CA ASN A 97 2.33 -7.95 0.35
C ASN A 97 3.46 -8.48 1.25
N GLY A 98 3.47 -8.14 2.54
CA GLY A 98 4.52 -8.55 3.49
C GLY A 98 5.81 -7.73 3.44
N SER A 99 5.97 -6.82 2.47
CA SER A 99 7.15 -5.95 2.37
C SER A 99 7.09 -4.78 3.34
N MET A 100 8.23 -4.42 3.94
CA MET A 100 8.29 -3.30 4.88
C MET A 100 8.13 -1.93 4.19
N HIS A 101 7.30 -1.07 4.77
CA HIS A 101 7.18 0.33 4.39
C HIS A 101 8.40 1.14 4.88
N SER A 102 8.68 2.26 4.24
CA SER A 102 9.74 3.19 4.68
C SER A 102 9.37 4.00 5.92
N TYR A 103 8.07 4.07 6.27
CA TYR A 103 7.54 4.91 7.33
C TYR A 103 6.72 4.10 8.35
N CYS A 104 6.64 4.62 9.58
CA CYS A 104 5.67 4.16 10.56
C CYS A 104 4.23 4.50 10.13
N GLU A 105 3.25 3.96 10.85
CA GLU A 105 1.83 4.15 10.54
C GLU A 105 1.42 5.63 10.57
N HIS A 106 1.85 6.34 11.61
CA HIS A 106 1.57 7.75 11.77
C HIS A 106 2.05 8.59 10.57
N HIS A 107 3.31 8.42 10.17
CA HIS A 107 3.86 9.16 9.03
C HIS A 107 3.27 8.71 7.68
N ARG A 108 2.87 7.44 7.56
CA ARG A 108 2.13 6.94 6.38
C ARG A 108 0.80 7.68 6.21
N GLN A 109 0.05 7.85 7.30
CA GLN A 109 -1.22 8.59 7.26
C GLN A 109 -1.02 10.09 6.98
N LEU A 110 0.02 10.70 7.57
CA LEU A 110 0.35 12.10 7.31
C LEU A 110 0.74 12.33 5.83
N SER A 111 1.52 11.43 5.25
CA SER A 111 1.87 11.45 3.82
C SER A 111 0.62 11.39 2.94
N ILE A 112 -0.34 10.51 3.24
CA ILE A 112 -1.61 10.43 2.51
C ILE A 112 -2.39 11.75 2.60
N ARG A 113 -2.46 12.34 3.81
CA ARG A 113 -3.13 13.63 4.01
C ARG A 113 -2.46 14.75 3.20
N ASN A 114 -1.13 14.82 3.23
CA ASN A 114 -0.36 15.81 2.47
C ASN A 114 -0.53 15.62 0.97
N GLN A 115 -0.50 14.37 0.49
CA GLN A 115 -0.74 14.05 -0.92
C GLN A 115 -2.13 14.52 -1.35
N ARG A 116 -3.17 14.20 -0.56
CA ARG A 116 -4.56 14.64 -0.84
C ARG A 116 -4.67 16.17 -0.89
N ALA A 117 -4.08 16.86 0.06
CA ALA A 117 -4.11 18.32 0.10
C ALA A 117 -3.38 18.94 -1.11
N PHE A 118 -2.20 18.40 -1.46
CA PHE A 118 -1.45 18.81 -2.63
C PHE A 118 -2.25 18.59 -3.92
N ASP A 119 -2.86 17.42 -4.09
CA ASP A 119 -3.67 17.09 -5.27
C ASP A 119 -4.91 17.97 -5.37
N GLN A 120 -5.58 18.27 -4.25
CA GLN A 120 -6.71 19.19 -4.21
C GLN A 120 -6.30 20.60 -4.65
N LYS A 121 -5.18 21.12 -4.12
CA LYS A 121 -4.65 22.43 -4.52
C LYS A 121 -4.32 22.46 -6.01
N LYS A 122 -3.65 21.41 -6.52
CA LYS A 122 -3.33 21.29 -7.94
C LYS A 122 -4.58 21.23 -8.82
N ARG A 123 -5.61 20.49 -8.42
CA ARG A 123 -6.91 20.42 -9.12
C ARG A 123 -7.61 21.78 -9.14
N ARG A 124 -7.60 22.51 -8.03
CA ARG A 124 -8.19 23.86 -7.94
C ARG A 124 -7.48 24.83 -8.89
N GLN A 125 -6.15 24.87 -8.84
CA GLN A 125 -5.35 25.72 -9.72
C GLN A 125 -5.61 25.40 -11.20
N ARG A 126 -5.70 24.11 -11.57
CA ARG A 126 -6.04 23.73 -12.95
C ARG A 126 -7.40 24.26 -13.38
N ARG A 127 -8.43 24.15 -12.52
CA ARG A 127 -9.77 24.68 -12.82
C ARG A 127 -9.79 26.21 -12.94
N GLU A 128 -9.04 26.91 -12.09
CA GLU A 128 -8.91 28.37 -12.17
C GLU A 128 -8.24 28.80 -13.48
N LEU A 129 -7.18 28.10 -13.91
CA LEU A 129 -6.54 28.36 -15.20
C LEU A 129 -7.47 28.06 -16.38
N GLU A 130 -8.19 26.95 -16.35
CA GLU A 130 -9.19 26.60 -17.39
C GLU A 130 -10.33 27.63 -17.45
N ALA A 131 -10.80 28.13 -16.30
CA ALA A 131 -11.83 29.16 -16.25
C ALA A 131 -11.32 30.49 -16.85
N GLN A 132 -10.08 30.88 -16.53
CA GLN A 132 -9.44 32.06 -17.12
C GLN A 132 -9.23 31.90 -18.63
N GLU A 133 -8.87 30.70 -19.10
CA GLU A 133 -8.73 30.42 -20.53
C GLU A 133 -10.09 30.46 -21.24
N ALA A 134 -11.15 29.94 -20.62
CA ALA A 134 -12.50 30.01 -21.14
C ALA A 134 -13.04 31.45 -21.21
N GLU A 135 -12.74 32.29 -20.22
CA GLU A 135 -13.09 33.72 -20.24
C GLU A 135 -12.33 34.48 -21.33
N LYS A 136 -11.03 34.19 -21.50
CA LYS A 136 -10.19 34.78 -22.54
C LYS A 136 -10.46 34.24 -23.95
N ARG A 137 -11.25 33.18 -24.08
CA ARG A 137 -11.78 32.70 -25.36
C ARG A 137 -13.11 33.40 -25.64
N PRO A 138 -13.14 34.60 -26.26
CA PRO A 138 -14.40 35.18 -26.67
C PRO A 138 -15.08 34.20 -27.61
N CYS A 139 -16.38 33.99 -27.38
CA CYS A 139 -17.36 33.30 -28.21
C CYS A 139 -17.05 33.29 -29.73
N TYR A 140 -16.16 32.41 -30.21
CA TYR A 140 -15.91 32.24 -31.65
C TYR A 140 -16.47 30.94 -32.23
N ALA A 141 -17.10 30.08 -31.42
CA ALA A 141 -17.63 28.79 -31.88
C ALA A 141 -19.18 28.68 -31.86
N ARG A 142 -19.92 29.74 -31.54
CA ARG A 142 -21.39 29.76 -31.65
C ARG A 142 -21.85 30.47 -32.93
N ARG A 143 -21.26 30.14 -34.08
CA ARG A 143 -21.64 30.70 -35.39
C ARG A 143 -21.49 29.68 -36.53
N GLN A 144 -21.87 28.42 -36.32
CA GLN A 144 -21.98 27.41 -37.39
C GLN A 144 -23.18 26.46 -37.20
N ALA A 145 -24.24 26.90 -36.50
CA ALA A 145 -25.47 26.11 -36.33
C ALA A 145 -26.71 27.03 -36.45
N SER A 146 -26.87 27.64 -37.62
CA SER A 146 -28.15 28.17 -38.07
C SER A 146 -28.20 27.90 -39.57
N ASP A 147 -28.44 26.62 -39.85
CA ASP A 147 -28.90 26.04 -41.10
C ASP A 147 -30.24 26.71 -41.47
N SER A 148 -30.31 27.41 -42.62
CA SER A 148 -31.53 27.89 -43.27
C SER A 148 -31.24 28.22 -44.74
#